data_AF-A0A2G6LC58-F1
#
_entry.id   AF-A0A2G6LC58-F1
#
_cell.length_a   1.000
_cell.length_b   1.000
_cell.length_c   1.000
_cell.angle_alpha   90.00
_cell.angle_beta   90.00
_cell.angle_gamma   90.00
#
_symmetry.space_group_name_H-M   'P 1'
#
loop_
_entity.id
_entity.type
_entity.pdbx_description
1 polymer ?
#
loop_
_entity_poly.entity_id
_entity_poly.type
_entity_poly.pdbx_seq_one_letter_code
_entity_poly.pdbx_strand_id
1 'polypeptide(L)'
;MMQLPVISPYIFTIGGIGPTWYGLMYVIGFILGYLLAKIRARRLPDWDQQQVSDLLTYAIFGVILGGRIGFVMFYQFDRFIDNPLFLFKITEGGMSFHGGLLGVIFALWLFARRRQKSWLAVGDFVAPLFPIGLFFGRIGNFINAELWG
;
A
#
# COMPACT_ATOMS: atom_id res chain seq x y z
N MET A 1 -18.98 9.21 28.31
CA MET A 1 -18.16 8.56 27.27
C MET A 1 -18.96 8.53 25.98
N MET A 2 -18.39 8.94 24.85
CA MET A 2 -19.01 8.71 23.55
C MET A 2 -18.85 7.23 23.19
N GLN A 3 -19.95 6.54 22.88
CA GLN A 3 -19.89 5.18 22.33
C GLN A 3 -19.62 5.29 20.83
N LEU A 4 -18.57 4.61 20.35
CA LEU A 4 -18.31 4.50 18.92
C LEU A 4 -19.29 3.50 18.28
N PRO A 5 -19.71 3.74 17.02
CA PRO A 5 -20.55 2.78 16.31
C PRO A 5 -19.78 1.47 16.10
N VAL A 6 -20.45 0.34 16.29
CA VAL A 6 -19.92 -0.99 15.96
C VAL A 6 -20.15 -1.22 14.47
N ILE A 7 -19.09 -1.06 13.67
CA ILE A 7 -19.13 -1.23 12.22
C ILE A 7 -18.59 -2.63 11.88
N SER A 8 -19.30 -3.40 11.06
CA SER A 8 -18.76 -4.64 10.50
C SER A 8 -17.52 -4.34 9.66
N PRO A 9 -16.38 -5.03 9.85
CA PRO A 9 -15.18 -4.80 9.04
C PRO A 9 -15.37 -5.23 7.58
N TYR A 10 -16.34 -6.12 7.31
CA TYR A 10 -16.69 -6.61 5.98
C TYR A 10 -17.84 -5.80 5.38
N ILE A 11 -17.75 -5.53 4.07
CA ILE A 11 -18.82 -4.89 3.30
C ILE A 11 -19.99 -5.88 3.13
N PHE A 12 -19.64 -7.11 2.73
CA PHE A 12 -20.51 -8.27 2.68
C PHE A 12 -19.64 -9.53 2.80
N THR A 13 -20.24 -10.68 3.11
CA THR A 13 -19.53 -11.95 3.24
C THR A 13 -20.25 -13.05 2.46
N ILE A 14 -19.49 -13.87 1.74
CA ILE A 14 -19.98 -15.08 1.06
C ILE A 14 -19.10 -16.23 1.55
N GLY A 15 -19.69 -17.21 2.25
CA GLY A 15 -18.94 -18.36 2.78
C GLY A 15 -17.84 -17.99 3.78
N GLY A 16 -18.03 -16.92 4.56
CA GLY A 16 -17.05 -16.46 5.56
C GLY A 16 -15.88 -15.63 5.01
N ILE A 17 -15.87 -15.34 3.71
CA ILE A 17 -14.86 -14.50 3.06
C ILE A 17 -15.57 -13.32 2.40
N GLY A 18 -14.96 -12.14 2.47
CA GLY A 18 -15.55 -10.93 1.89
C GLY A 18 -14.58 -9.77 1.81
N PRO A 19 -14.87 -8.77 0.97
CA PRO A 19 -14.08 -7.54 0.93
C PRO A 19 -14.25 -6.75 2.22
N THR A 20 -13.15 -6.23 2.75
CA THR A 20 -13.15 -5.38 3.93
C THR A 20 -13.26 -3.91 3.55
N TRP A 21 -13.88 -3.11 4.42
CA TRP A 21 -13.85 -1.65 4.29
C TRP A 21 -12.43 -1.12 4.27
N TYR A 22 -11.54 -1.71 5.08
CA TYR A 22 -10.12 -1.37 5.11
C TYR A 22 -9.45 -1.52 3.74
N GLY A 23 -9.65 -2.66 3.08
CA GLY A 23 -9.15 -2.91 1.74
C GLY A 23 -9.74 -1.93 0.72
N LEU A 24 -11.05 -1.66 0.80
CA LEU A 24 -11.70 -0.68 -0.07
C LEU A 24 -11.13 0.73 0.10
N MET A 25 -10.86 1.16 1.35
CA MET A 25 -10.25 2.46 1.60
C MET A 25 -8.87 2.58 0.93
N TYR A 26 -8.04 1.53 0.96
CA TYR A 26 -6.80 1.55 0.21
C TYR A 26 -7.01 1.62 -1.31
N VAL A 27 -7.97 0.88 -1.86
CA VAL A 27 -8.29 0.95 -3.30
C VAL A 27 -8.68 2.39 -3.68
N ILE A 28 -9.54 3.04 -2.90
CA ILE A 28 -9.92 4.45 -3.11
C ILE A 28 -8.68 5.35 -3.00
N GLY A 29 -7.83 5.14 -2.00
CA GLY A 29 -6.58 5.88 -1.83
C GLY A 29 -5.64 5.76 -3.03
N PHE A 30 -5.46 4.56 -3.59
CA PHE A 30 -4.68 4.34 -4.80
C PHE A 30 -5.30 4.99 -6.04
N ILE A 31 -6.62 4.89 -6.22
CA ILE A 31 -7.32 5.52 -7.35
C ILE A 31 -7.14 7.04 -7.29
N LEU A 32 -7.40 7.67 -6.13
CA LEU A 32 -7.27 9.12 -5.98
C LEU A 32 -5.82 9.59 -6.08
N GLY A 33 -4.87 8.82 -5.52
CA GLY A 33 -3.43 9.08 -5.70
C GLY A 33 -3.01 9.02 -7.17
N TYR A 34 -3.50 8.04 -7.93
CA TYR A 34 -3.25 7.91 -9.36
C TYR A 34 -3.85 9.06 -10.16
N LEU A 35 -5.10 9.44 -9.88
CA LEU A 35 -5.75 10.57 -10.56
C LEU A 35 -5.01 11.87 -10.31
N LEU A 36 -4.59 12.13 -9.07
CA LEU A 36 -3.77 13.29 -8.73
C LEU A 36 -2.41 13.24 -9.45
N ALA A 37 -1.75 12.08 -9.47
CA ALA A 37 -0.48 11.91 -10.17
C ALA A 37 -0.61 12.20 -11.67
N LYS A 38 -1.69 11.74 -12.32
CA LYS A 38 -1.97 12.06 -13.73
C LYS A 38 -2.16 13.56 -13.96
N ILE A 39 -2.89 14.24 -13.09
CA ILE A 39 -3.11 15.69 -13.19
C ILE A 39 -1.78 16.43 -13.04
N ARG A 40 -0.94 16.03 -12.08
CA ARG A 40 0.39 16.61 -11.85
C ARG A 40 1.34 16.37 -13.02
N ALA A 41 1.37 15.15 -13.57
CA ALA A 41 2.23 14.80 -14.70
C ALA A 41 1.97 15.67 -15.93
N ARG A 42 0.72 16.07 -16.20
CA ARG A 42 0.38 16.99 -17.30
C ARG A 42 1.06 18.36 -17.20
N ARG A 43 1.51 18.76 -16.00
CA ARG A 43 2.17 20.04 -15.74
C ARG A 43 3.69 19.92 -15.60
N LEU A 44 4.23 18.70 -15.69
CA LEU A 44 5.64 18.42 -15.52
C LEU A 44 6.19 17.86 -16.84
N PRO A 45 7.07 18.58 -17.55
CA PRO A 45 7.52 18.18 -18.89
C PRO A 45 8.22 16.81 -18.89
N ASP A 46 8.83 16.42 -17.77
CA ASP A 46 9.56 15.17 -17.67
C ASP A 46 8.66 13.96 -17.38
N TRP A 47 7.35 14.13 -17.15
CA TRP A 47 6.46 13.03 -16.75
C TRP A 47 5.39 12.75 -17.81
N ASP A 48 5.31 11.50 -18.26
CA ASP A 48 4.24 11.04 -19.13
C ASP A 48 3.22 10.15 -18.38
N GLN A 49 2.06 9.90 -19.00
CA GLN A 49 0.99 9.11 -18.36
C GLN A 49 1.36 7.63 -18.18
N GLN A 50 2.24 7.08 -19.02
CA GLN A 50 2.71 5.71 -18.89
C GLN A 50 3.62 5.58 -17.67
N GLN A 51 4.54 6.53 -17.48
CA GLN A 51 5.41 6.61 -16.31
C GLN A 51 4.62 6.70 -15.01
N VAL A 52 3.50 7.43 -14.99
CA VAL A 52 2.61 7.48 -13.81
C VAL A 52 1.98 6.12 -13.52
N SER A 53 1.49 5.43 -14.56
CA SER A 53 0.89 4.10 -14.43
C SER A 53 1.91 3.06 -13.96
N ASP A 54 3.12 3.12 -14.51
CA ASP A 54 4.24 2.26 -14.12
C ASP A 54 4.66 2.54 -12.68
N LEU A 55 4.79 3.81 -12.29
CA LEU A 55 5.15 4.21 -10.93
C LEU A 55 4.16 3.65 -9.91
N LEU A 56 2.85 3.77 -10.20
CA LEU A 56 1.80 3.20 -9.36
C LEU A 56 1.94 1.67 -9.26
N THR A 57 2.20 1.01 -10.38
CA THR A 57 2.39 -0.44 -10.43
C THR A 57 3.59 -0.86 -9.55
N TYR A 58 4.73 -0.19 -9.70
CA TYR A 58 5.91 -0.42 -8.86
C TYR A 58 5.60 -0.20 -7.37
N ALA A 59 4.89 0.88 -7.02
CA ALA A 59 4.53 1.16 -5.64
C ALA A 59 3.61 0.09 -5.05
N ILE A 60 2.58 -0.36 -5.78
CA ILE A 60 1.66 -1.42 -5.34
C ILE A 60 2.43 -2.72 -5.09
N PHE A 61 3.27 -3.14 -6.03
CA PHE A 61 4.10 -4.34 -5.85
C PHE A 61 5.09 -4.17 -4.69
N GLY A 62 5.70 -2.99 -4.54
CA GLY A 62 6.59 -2.67 -3.42
C GLY A 62 5.91 -2.83 -2.06
N VAL A 63 4.69 -2.27 -1.89
CA VAL A 63 3.92 -2.43 -0.65
C VAL A 63 3.57 -3.90 -0.40
N ILE A 64 3.00 -4.59 -1.39
CA ILE A 64 2.48 -5.95 -1.22
C ILE A 64 3.62 -6.94 -0.96
N LEU A 65 4.64 -6.95 -1.82
CA LEU A 65 5.76 -7.88 -1.70
C LEU A 65 6.62 -7.54 -0.49
N GLY A 66 6.96 -6.26 -0.31
CA GLY A 66 7.74 -5.81 0.83
C GLY A 66 7.02 -6.09 2.15
N GLY A 67 5.72 -5.80 2.22
CA GLY A 67 4.91 -6.04 3.40
C GLY A 67 4.84 -7.53 3.75
N ARG A 68 4.66 -8.39 2.75
CA ARG A 68 4.61 -9.84 2.96
C ARG A 68 5.97 -10.42 3.35
N ILE A 69 7.01 -10.10 2.59
CA ILE A 69 8.39 -10.55 2.88
C ILE A 69 8.81 -10.05 4.26
N GLY A 70 8.63 -8.77 4.55
CA GLY A 70 8.97 -8.22 5.87
C GLY A 70 8.16 -8.86 7.00
N PHE A 71 6.88 -9.20 6.78
CA PHE A 71 6.10 -9.91 7.79
C PHE A 71 6.72 -11.28 8.12
N VAL A 72 7.03 -12.04 7.07
CA VAL A 72 7.60 -13.37 7.19
C VAL A 72 8.99 -13.32 7.82
N MET A 73 9.86 -12.43 7.33
CA MET A 73 11.24 -12.33 7.78
C MET A 73 11.37 -11.75 9.20
N PHE A 74 10.54 -10.78 9.57
CA PHE A 74 10.69 -10.08 10.85
C PHE A 74 9.87 -10.73 11.97
N TYR A 75 8.76 -11.39 11.66
CA TYR A 75 7.80 -11.85 12.69
C TYR A 75 7.45 -13.33 12.61
N GLN A 76 7.73 -14.02 11.50
CA GLN A 76 7.33 -15.43 11.30
C GLN A 76 8.46 -16.25 10.66
N PHE A 77 9.71 -15.93 10.99
CA PHE A 77 10.88 -16.53 10.34
C PHE A 77 10.96 -18.04 10.58
N ASP A 78 10.67 -18.48 11.81
CA ASP A 78 10.65 -19.91 12.16
C ASP A 78 9.67 -20.70 11.28
N ARG A 79 8.45 -20.18 11.08
CA ARG A 79 7.44 -20.81 10.21
C ARG A 79 7.88 -20.88 8.75
N PHE A 80 8.69 -19.92 8.30
CA PHE A 80 9.22 -19.93 6.94
C PHE A 80 10.32 -20.97 6.74
N ILE A 81 11.16 -21.20 7.75
CA ILE A 81 12.16 -22.28 7.74
C ILE A 81 11.45 -23.63 7.64
N ASP A 82 10.41 -23.84 8.43
CA ASP A 82 9.65 -25.10 8.42
C ASP A 82 8.87 -25.30 7.11
N ASN A 83 8.36 -24.20 6.53
CA ASN A 83 7.61 -24.25 5.28
C ASN A 83 7.85 -22.99 4.43
N PRO A 84 8.77 -23.04 3.45
CA PRO A 84 9.05 -21.91 2.58
C PRO A 84 7.84 -21.41 1.77
N LEU A 85 6.85 -22.29 1.49
CA LEU A 85 5.63 -21.90 0.80
C LEU A 85 4.74 -20.97 1.63
N PHE A 86 4.98 -20.86 2.95
CA PHE A 86 4.29 -19.90 3.81
C PHE A 86 4.42 -18.47 3.29
N LEU A 87 5.53 -18.13 2.63
CA LEU A 87 5.72 -16.79 2.03
C LEU A 87 4.58 -16.40 1.09
N PHE A 88 4.05 -17.34 0.31
CA PHE A 88 3.02 -17.08 -0.70
C PHE A 88 1.59 -17.12 -0.17
N LYS A 89 1.39 -17.54 1.09
CA LYS A 89 0.07 -17.64 1.71
C LYS A 89 -0.49 -16.29 2.17
N ILE A 90 -0.69 -15.38 1.23
CA ILE A 90 -1.17 -14.01 1.49
C ILE A 90 -2.61 -13.95 2.03
N THR A 91 -3.40 -15.00 1.81
CA THR A 91 -4.79 -15.10 2.29
C THR A 91 -4.89 -15.37 3.79
N GLU A 92 -3.83 -15.89 4.42
CA GLU A 92 -3.76 -16.10 5.87
C GLU A 92 -3.52 -14.78 6.64
N GLY A 93 -3.48 -13.64 5.92
CA GLY A 93 -3.16 -12.34 6.48
C GLY A 93 -1.67 -12.19 6.81
N GLY A 94 -1.33 -11.13 7.54
CA GLY A 94 0.04 -10.84 7.95
C GLY A 94 0.79 -9.98 6.94
N MET A 95 0.95 -8.71 7.29
CA MET A 95 1.70 -7.69 6.55
C MET A 95 2.51 -6.85 7.52
N SER A 96 3.75 -6.53 7.16
CA SER A 96 4.63 -5.66 7.94
C SER A 96 4.61 -4.26 7.39
N PHE A 97 4.34 -3.26 8.24
CA PHE A 97 4.49 -1.85 7.87
C PHE A 97 5.94 -1.54 7.43
N HIS A 98 6.93 -1.96 8.23
CA HIS A 98 8.35 -1.75 7.93
C HIS A 98 8.76 -2.42 6.62
N GLY A 99 8.29 -3.65 6.40
CA GLY A 99 8.50 -4.37 5.14
C GLY A 99 7.91 -3.63 3.95
N GLY A 100 6.65 -3.16 4.07
CA GLY A 100 5.98 -2.41 3.02
C GLY A 100 6.67 -1.09 2.69
N LEU A 101 7.12 -0.36 3.71
CA LEU A 101 7.86 0.89 3.55
C LEU A 101 9.19 0.66 2.81
N LEU A 102 9.99 -0.32 3.25
CA LEU A 102 11.25 -0.67 2.59
C LEU A 102 11.02 -1.14 1.15
N GLY A 103 9.97 -1.94 0.92
CA GLY A 103 9.59 -2.40 -0.41
C GLY A 103 9.21 -1.27 -1.36
N VAL A 104 8.46 -0.26 -0.89
CA VAL A 104 8.14 0.93 -1.68
C VAL A 104 9.39 1.76 -1.97
N ILE A 105 10.24 2.02 -0.98
CA ILE A 105 11.49 2.76 -1.17
C ILE A 105 12.33 2.09 -2.26
N PHE A 106 12.49 0.77 -2.17
CA PHE A 106 13.21 -0.01 -3.18
C PHE A 106 12.54 0.04 -4.56
N ALA A 107 11.21 -0.09 -4.63
CA ALA A 107 10.48 -0.02 -5.88
C ALA A 107 10.58 1.35 -6.56
N LEU A 108 10.47 2.44 -5.79
CA LEU A 108 10.67 3.80 -6.30
C LEU A 108 12.10 4.00 -6.80
N TRP A 109 13.10 3.43 -6.10
CA TRP A 109 14.50 3.54 -6.48
C TRP A 109 14.75 2.79 -7.79
N LEU A 110 14.18 1.58 -7.92
CA LEU A 110 14.25 0.78 -9.14
C LEU A 110 13.55 1.49 -10.32
N PHE A 111 12.38 2.09 -10.08
CA PHE A 111 11.68 2.91 -11.07
C PHE A 111 12.56 4.09 -11.53
N ALA A 112 13.14 4.84 -10.60
CA ALA A 112 14.00 5.97 -10.90
C ALA A 112 15.18 5.55 -11.79
N ARG A 113 15.85 4.43 -11.44
CA ARG A 113 16.93 3.84 -12.24
C ARG A 113 16.48 3.44 -13.64
N ARG A 114 15.35 2.73 -13.76
CA ARG A 114 14.80 2.25 -15.04
C ARG A 114 14.35 3.38 -15.97
N ARG A 115 13.84 4.47 -15.40
CA ARG A 115 13.37 5.65 -16.14
C ARG A 115 14.39 6.78 -16.24
N GLN A 116 15.63 6.53 -15.81
CA GLN A 116 16.73 7.51 -15.81
C GLN A 116 16.36 8.84 -15.15
N LYS A 117 15.55 8.78 -14.08
CA LYS A 117 15.16 9.94 -13.27
C LYS A 117 16.04 9.99 -12.03
N SER A 118 16.28 11.20 -11.51
CA SER A 118 16.93 11.33 -10.21
C SER A 118 16.02 10.79 -9.10
N TRP A 119 16.62 10.20 -8.07
CA TRP A 119 15.88 9.71 -6.90
C TRP A 119 15.02 10.79 -6.25
N LEU A 120 15.58 12.01 -6.13
CA LEU A 120 14.87 13.16 -5.58
C LEU A 120 13.70 13.59 -6.45
N ALA A 121 13.83 13.62 -7.78
CA ALA A 121 12.71 13.99 -8.66
C ALA A 121 11.53 13.00 -8.55
N VAL A 122 11.82 11.70 -8.37
CA VAL A 122 10.76 10.71 -8.10
C VAL A 122 10.15 10.93 -6.71
N GLY A 123 10.99 11.18 -5.70
CA GLY A 123 10.57 11.52 -4.34
C GLY A 123 9.63 12.74 -4.30
N ASP A 124 10.04 13.85 -4.91
CA ASP A 124 9.27 15.10 -5.00
C ASP A 124 7.96 14.92 -5.75
N PHE A 125 7.93 14.04 -6.75
CA PHE A 125 6.72 13.71 -7.48
C PHE A 125 5.71 12.94 -6.61
N VAL A 126 6.17 11.96 -5.82
CA VAL A 126 5.31 11.09 -5.00
C VAL A 126 4.95 11.67 -3.63
N ALA A 127 5.78 12.55 -3.07
CA ALA A 127 5.58 13.09 -1.72
C ALA A 127 4.17 13.68 -1.49
N PRO A 128 3.57 14.44 -2.44
CA PRO A 128 2.21 14.96 -2.30
C PRO A 128 1.11 13.90 -2.42
N LEU A 129 1.43 12.68 -2.86
CA LEU A 129 0.47 11.58 -3.03
C LEU A 129 0.28 10.76 -1.74
N PHE A 130 1.31 10.68 -0.89
CA PHE A 130 1.26 9.91 0.36
C PHE A 130 0.11 10.29 1.32
N PRO A 131 -0.21 11.59 1.52
CA PRO A 131 -1.28 11.97 2.43
C PRO A 131 -2.64 11.35 2.08
N ILE A 132 -2.91 11.12 0.79
CA ILE A 132 -4.15 10.46 0.33
C ILE A 132 -4.21 9.04 0.90
N GLY A 133 -3.15 8.24 0.72
CA GLY A 133 -3.08 6.88 1.24
C GLY A 133 -3.17 6.84 2.77
N LEU A 134 -2.51 7.76 3.46
CA LEU A 134 -2.56 7.88 4.92
C LEU A 134 -3.97 8.22 5.41
N PHE A 135 -4.64 9.18 4.76
CA PHE A 135 -5.99 9.59 5.11
C PHE A 135 -6.97 8.41 5.02
N PHE A 136 -6.98 7.69 3.89
CA PHE A 136 -7.86 6.54 3.73
C PHE A 136 -7.48 5.37 4.65
N GLY A 137 -6.19 5.16 4.91
CA GLY A 137 -5.73 4.18 5.91
C GLY A 137 -6.28 4.49 7.31
N ARG A 138 -6.31 5.78 7.69
CA ARG A 138 -6.87 6.20 8.99
C ARG A 138 -8.38 6.08 9.07
N ILE A 139 -9.10 6.31 7.96
CA ILE A 139 -10.53 5.97 7.88
C ILE A 139 -10.73 4.47 8.08
N GLY A 140 -9.90 3.64 7.45
CA GLY A 140 -9.91 2.19 7.66
C GLY A 140 -9.70 1.83 9.13
N ASN A 141 -8.71 2.45 9.80
CA ASN A 141 -8.46 2.19 11.21
C ASN A 141 -9.67 2.55 12.08
N PHE A 142 -10.31 3.68 11.78
CA PHE A 142 -11.53 4.11 12.46
C PHE A 142 -12.67 3.09 12.28
N ILE A 143 -12.89 2.59 11.07
CA ILE A 143 -13.92 1.57 10.78
C ILE A 143 -13.64 0.26 11.53
N ASN A 144 -12.37 -0.16 11.61
CA ASN A 144 -11.95 -1.36 12.32
C ASN A 144 -11.89 -1.19 13.85
N ALA A 145 -12.15 0.01 14.37
CA ALA A 145 -11.98 0.35 15.78
C ALA A 145 -10.57 0.03 16.33
N GLU A 146 -9.53 0.26 15.52
CA GLU A 146 -8.13 0.03 15.89
C GLU A 146 -7.34 1.34 16.02
N LEU A 147 -6.21 1.32 16.75
CA LEU A 147 -5.29 2.46 16.92
C LEU A 147 -5.93 3.73 17.49
N TRP A 148 -6.72 3.57 18.57
CA TRP A 148 -7.31 4.65 19.37
C TRP A 148 -6.27 5.31 20.30
N GLY A 149 -6.51 6.57 20.65
CA GLY A 149 -5.65 7.39 21.51
C GLY A 149 -6.31 8.71 21.86
#